data_AF-A0A401PMY6-F1
#
_entry.id   AF-A0A401PMY6-F1
#
_cell.length_a   1.000
_cell.length_b   1.000
_cell.length_c   1.000
_cell.angle_alpha   90.00
_cell.angle_beta   90.00
_cell.angle_gamma   90.00
#
_symmetry.space_group_name_H-M   'P 1'
#
loop_
_entity.id
_entity.type
_entity.pdbx_description
1 polymer ?
#
loop_
_entity_poly.entity_id
_entity_poly.type
_entity_poly.pdbx_seq_one_letter_code
_entity_poly.pdbx_strand_id
1 'polypeptide(L)'
;MDFKVVLIYLHYLLLRPAASLELRAEMPHVCMEQELAMVGHRQPCVQAFTRMVKVWKQGCTAQRWCVGYERRTGYYTAYRQVYNVELQTIYKCCPGWNQQNEESGCLHPTCAIGTCFNGGKCAEGISQVCQCPEGFQGPRCQYDVNECVTENGGCQDQCCNTIGSYYCKCPTGQRLATNGKFCQDVDECTVVNGGCQQSCVNTQGSFYCECEPGYKIHADGRTCIMNWH
;
A
#
# COMPACT_ATOMS: atom_id res chain seq x y z
N MET A 1 53.87 -11.51 -38.35
CA MET A 1 52.58 -12.03 -37.82
C MET A 1 51.50 -11.10 -38.33
N ASP A 2 50.81 -11.56 -39.38
CA ASP A 2 49.80 -10.82 -40.14
C ASP A 2 48.56 -10.48 -39.31
N PHE A 3 48.12 -9.22 -39.40
CA PHE A 3 46.77 -8.81 -38.99
C PHE A 3 45.93 -8.59 -40.26
N LYS A 4 45.08 -9.56 -40.60
CA LYS A 4 43.98 -9.36 -41.55
C LYS A 4 42.73 -8.97 -40.78
N VAL A 5 42.37 -7.69 -40.83
CA VAL A 5 41.03 -7.21 -40.46
C VAL A 5 40.09 -7.64 -41.58
N VAL A 6 39.30 -8.68 -41.32
CA VAL A 6 38.25 -9.14 -42.21
C VAL A 6 36.93 -8.53 -41.72
N LEU A 7 36.51 -7.45 -42.39
CA LEU A 7 35.17 -6.90 -42.32
C LEU A 7 34.20 -7.91 -42.93
N ILE A 8 33.44 -8.62 -42.09
CA ILE A 8 32.24 -9.35 -42.50
C ILE A 8 31.06 -8.65 -41.85
N TYR A 9 30.47 -7.72 -42.61
CA TYR A 9 29.11 -7.24 -42.38
C TYR A 9 28.17 -8.10 -43.23
N LEU A 10 27.03 -8.42 -42.63
CA LEU A 10 25.77 -8.95 -43.18
C LEU A 10 25.50 -10.46 -43.05
N HIS A 11 24.32 -10.68 -42.45
CA HIS A 11 23.45 -11.86 -42.52
C HIS A 11 23.77 -13.05 -41.62
N TYR A 12 23.54 -12.86 -40.32
CA TYR A 12 22.87 -13.87 -39.48
C TYR A 12 21.90 -13.16 -38.51
N LEU A 13 20.85 -12.55 -39.06
CA LEU A 13 19.57 -12.42 -38.36
C LEU A 13 18.90 -13.79 -38.46
N LEU A 14 19.25 -14.71 -37.57
CA LEU A 14 18.45 -15.90 -37.34
C LEU A 14 18.19 -16.06 -35.85
N LEU A 15 16.91 -15.83 -35.53
CA LEU A 15 16.18 -16.44 -34.42
C LEU A 15 16.65 -16.01 -33.02
N ARG A 16 16.34 -14.76 -32.67
CA ARG A 16 15.83 -14.57 -31.30
C ARG A 16 14.58 -15.45 -31.20
N PRO A 17 14.46 -16.31 -30.16
CA PRO A 17 13.14 -16.88 -29.86
C PRO A 17 12.18 -15.70 -29.78
N ALA A 18 10.98 -15.84 -30.36
CA ALA A 18 9.94 -14.82 -30.34
C ALA A 18 9.97 -14.18 -28.95
N ALA A 19 10.33 -12.89 -28.88
CA ALA A 19 10.44 -12.22 -27.60
C ALA A 19 9.09 -12.45 -26.92
N SER A 20 9.06 -13.24 -25.85
CA SER A 20 7.93 -13.24 -24.93
C SER A 20 7.70 -11.77 -24.63
N LEU A 21 6.60 -11.22 -25.13
CA LEU A 21 6.41 -9.78 -25.13
C LEU A 21 6.36 -9.35 -23.67
N GLU A 22 7.47 -8.76 -23.17
CA GLU A 22 7.59 -8.37 -21.77
C GLU A 22 6.48 -7.37 -21.44
N LEU A 23 5.73 -7.66 -20.36
CA LEU A 23 4.63 -6.82 -19.90
C LEU A 23 5.14 -5.43 -19.50
N ARG A 24 4.32 -4.40 -19.73
CA ARG A 24 4.62 -3.00 -19.41
C ARG A 24 3.46 -2.33 -18.70
N ALA A 25 3.73 -1.27 -17.94
CA ALA A 25 2.75 -0.54 -17.15
C ALA A 25 1.52 -0.06 -17.95
N GLU A 26 1.70 0.28 -19.23
CA GLU A 26 0.66 0.83 -20.09
C GLU A 26 -0.26 -0.25 -20.70
N MET A 27 0.07 -1.53 -20.51
CA MET A 27 -0.71 -2.63 -21.07
C MET A 27 -1.94 -2.93 -20.19
N PRO A 28 -3.06 -3.38 -20.80
CA PRO A 28 -4.27 -3.71 -20.07
C PRO A 28 -4.04 -4.78 -19.00
N HIS A 29 -4.59 -4.53 -17.80
CA HIS A 29 -4.56 -5.42 -16.64
C HIS A 29 -3.15 -5.93 -16.26
N VAL A 30 -2.14 -5.08 -16.47
CA VAL A 30 -0.78 -5.29 -15.96
C VAL A 30 -0.59 -4.49 -14.68
N CYS A 31 -0.14 -5.18 -13.64
CA CYS A 31 0.11 -4.62 -12.33
C CYS A 31 1.62 -4.53 -12.07
N MET A 32 2.02 -3.47 -11.39
CA MET A 32 3.37 -3.26 -10.92
C MET A 32 3.57 -4.03 -9.60
N GLU A 33 4.66 -4.76 -9.49
CA GLU A 33 5.09 -5.41 -8.25
C GLU A 33 6.56 -5.04 -7.97
N GLN A 34 6.92 -4.99 -6.68
CA GLN A 34 8.31 -4.79 -6.26
C GLN A 34 8.87 -6.13 -5.78
N GLU A 35 9.99 -6.55 -6.35
CA GLU A 35 10.71 -7.76 -5.94
C GLU A 35 12.14 -7.41 -5.55
N LEU A 36 12.69 -8.14 -4.58
CA LEU A 36 14.08 -7.99 -4.16
C LEU A 36 15.00 -8.74 -5.12
N ALA A 37 15.79 -8.01 -5.89
CA ALA A 37 16.76 -8.57 -6.82
C ALA A 37 18.20 -8.44 -6.26
N MET A 38 19.00 -9.48 -6.44
CA MET A 38 20.43 -9.42 -6.12
C MET A 38 21.21 -8.87 -7.32
N VAL A 39 21.67 -7.63 -7.21
CA VAL A 39 22.39 -6.93 -8.29
C VAL A 39 23.89 -6.96 -8.01
N GLY A 40 24.65 -7.42 -9.01
CA GLY A 40 26.11 -7.50 -8.93
C GLY A 40 26.79 -6.19 -9.31
N HIS A 41 27.47 -5.57 -8.36
CA HIS A 41 28.28 -4.36 -8.52
C HIS A 41 29.78 -4.69 -8.56
N ARG A 42 30.52 -4.01 -9.43
CA ARG A 42 31.98 -4.09 -9.48
C ARG A 42 32.59 -2.97 -8.67
N GLN A 43 33.17 -3.31 -7.53
CA GLN A 43 33.87 -2.34 -6.70
C GLN A 43 35.36 -2.35 -7.04
N PRO A 44 35.96 -1.19 -7.40
CA PRO A 44 37.38 -1.10 -7.65
C PRO A 44 38.17 -1.28 -6.34
N CYS A 45 39.24 -2.05 -6.40
CA CYS A 45 40.19 -2.25 -5.31
C CYS A 45 41.58 -1.90 -5.84
N VAL A 46 42.20 -0.85 -5.31
CA VAL A 46 43.57 -0.50 -5.67
C VAL A 46 44.52 -1.42 -4.91
N GLN A 47 45.37 -2.14 -5.64
CA GLN A 47 46.39 -2.99 -5.06
C GLN A 47 47.78 -2.42 -5.38
N ALA A 48 48.65 -2.42 -4.38
CA ALA A 48 50.03 -1.99 -4.53
C ALA A 48 50.93 -3.23 -4.66
N PHE A 49 51.83 -3.22 -5.64
CA PHE A 49 52.91 -4.20 -5.73
C PHE A 49 54.24 -3.48 -5.63
N THR A 50 55.13 -4.00 -4.80
CA THR A 50 56.49 -3.45 -4.67
C THR A 50 57.44 -4.37 -5.41
N ARG A 51 58.23 -3.81 -6.35
CA ARG A 51 59.32 -4.54 -7.00
C ARG A 51 60.64 -3.80 -6.86
N MET A 52 61.73 -4.56 -6.81
CA MET A 52 63.07 -4.00 -6.92
C MET A 52 63.35 -3.66 -8.38
N VAL A 53 63.70 -2.40 -8.65
CA VAL A 53 64.14 -1.97 -9.98
C VAL A 53 65.60 -1.57 -9.94
N LYS A 54 66.32 -1.85 -11.02
CA LYS A 54 67.70 -1.39 -11.19
C LYS A 54 67.69 0.11 -11.45
N VAL A 55 68.51 0.85 -10.71
CA VAL A 55 68.70 2.29 -10.90
C VAL A 55 70.18 2.64 -10.84
N TRP A 56 70.53 3.75 -11.46
CA TRP A 56 71.88 4.31 -11.42
C TRP A 56 72.06 5.15 -10.16
N LYS A 57 73.12 4.88 -9.40
CA LYS A 57 73.45 5.60 -8.16
C LYS A 57 74.64 6.52 -8.36
N GLN A 58 74.58 7.69 -7.74
CA GLN A 58 75.68 8.67 -7.71
C GLN A 58 76.61 8.36 -6.53
N GLY A 59 77.90 8.68 -6.68
CA GLY A 59 78.88 8.54 -5.59
C GLY A 59 79.60 7.19 -5.50
N CYS A 60 79.69 6.43 -6.59
CA CYS A 60 80.60 5.28 -6.66
C CYS A 60 81.96 5.73 -7.23
N THR A 61 83.05 5.25 -6.62
CA THR A 61 84.44 5.73 -6.76
C THR A 61 84.92 5.98 -8.20
N ALA A 62 86.01 6.77 -8.29
CA ALA A 62 86.40 7.69 -9.36
C ALA A 62 86.34 7.29 -10.85
N GLN A 63 85.98 6.07 -11.25
CA GLN A 63 85.97 5.68 -12.67
C GLN A 63 84.74 4.91 -13.15
N ARG A 64 83.73 4.58 -12.31
CA ARG A 64 82.53 3.87 -12.81
C ARG A 64 81.23 4.20 -12.08
N TRP A 65 80.16 4.34 -12.87
CA TRP A 65 78.78 4.28 -12.41
C TRP A 65 78.44 2.88 -11.89
N CYS A 66 77.73 2.80 -10.77
CA CYS A 66 77.28 1.54 -10.18
C CYS A 66 75.76 1.38 -10.31
N VAL A 67 75.31 0.13 -10.49
CA VAL A 67 73.88 -0.22 -10.52
C VAL A 67 73.45 -0.65 -9.12
N GLY A 68 72.47 0.05 -8.54
CA GLY A 68 71.82 -0.31 -7.30
C GLY A 68 70.38 -0.78 -7.53
N TYR A 69 69.76 -1.34 -6.50
CA TYR A 69 68.34 -1.68 -6.51
C TYR A 69 67.55 -0.72 -5.62
N GLU A 70 66.45 -0.20 -6.13
CA GLU A 70 65.49 0.59 -5.37
C GLU A 70 64.13 -0.11 -5.35
N ARG A 71 63.42 -0.02 -4.22
CA ARG A 71 62.01 -0.41 -4.15
C ARG A 71 61.18 0.64 -4.88
N ARG A 72 60.48 0.22 -5.93
CA ARG A 72 59.41 1.01 -6.54
C ARG A 72 58.07 0.33 -6.33
N THR A 73 57.12 1.11 -5.85
CA THR A 73 55.73 0.71 -5.66
C THR A 73 54.94 1.11 -6.90
N GLY A 74 54.34 0.13 -7.56
CA GLY A 74 53.34 0.35 -8.60
C GLY A 74 51.95 0.09 -8.05
N TYR A 75 50.96 0.78 -8.60
CA TYR A 75 49.55 0.58 -8.26
C TYR A 75 48.82 0.03 -9.48
N TYR A 76 47.92 -0.91 -9.27
CA TYR A 76 46.97 -1.36 -10.29
C TYR A 76 45.57 -1.48 -9.69
N THR A 77 44.56 -1.35 -10.54
CA THR A 77 43.16 -1.47 -10.15
C THR A 77 42.68 -2.89 -10.43
N ALA A 78 42.28 -3.62 -9.40
CA ALA A 78 41.51 -4.85 -9.50
C ALA A 78 40.03 -4.55 -9.21
N TYR A 79 39.13 -5.50 -9.45
CA TYR A 79 37.70 -5.34 -9.15
C TYR A 79 37.21 -6.52 -8.32
N ARG A 80 36.44 -6.23 -7.28
CA ARG A 80 35.71 -7.23 -6.49
C ARG A 80 34.24 -7.20 -6.91
N GLN A 81 33.68 -8.37 -7.22
CA GLN A 81 32.24 -8.54 -7.42
C GLN A 81 31.56 -8.51 -6.04
N VAL A 82 30.65 -7.58 -5.83
CA VAL A 82 29.84 -7.45 -4.61
C VAL A 82 28.38 -7.48 -5.02
N TYR A 83 27.53 -8.17 -4.27
CA TYR A 83 26.10 -8.25 -4.55
C TYR A 83 25.35 -7.41 -3.54
N ASN A 84 24.49 -6.52 -4.03
CA ASN A 84 23.58 -5.73 -3.21
C ASN A 84 22.16 -6.19 -3.48
N VAL A 85 21.27 -6.03 -2.49
CA VAL A 85 19.84 -6.26 -2.68
C VAL A 85 19.20 -4.94 -3.08
N GLU A 86 18.53 -4.92 -4.23
CA GLU A 86 17.84 -3.75 -4.76
C GLU A 86 16.37 -4.09 -5.00
N LEU A 87 15.48 -3.11 -4.82
CA LEU A 87 14.07 -3.24 -5.19
C LEU A 87 13.94 -3.04 -6.69
N GLN A 88 13.57 -4.10 -7.40
CA GLN A 88 13.31 -4.05 -8.82
C GLN A 88 11.81 -4.02 -9.07
N THR A 89 11.39 -3.13 -9.95
CA THR A 89 10.02 -3.11 -10.46
C THR A 89 9.85 -4.16 -11.54
N ILE A 90 8.86 -5.04 -11.35
CA ILE A 90 8.46 -6.04 -12.34
C ILE A 90 6.98 -5.85 -12.70
N TYR A 91 6.63 -6.23 -13.91
CA TYR A 91 5.26 -6.17 -14.42
C TYR A 91 4.71 -7.58 -14.58
N LYS A 92 3.55 -7.83 -13.94
CA LYS A 92 2.84 -9.10 -14.00
C LYS A 92 1.37 -8.87 -14.30
N CYS A 93 0.66 -9.91 -14.74
CA CYS A 93 -0.79 -9.82 -14.83
C CYS A 93 -1.40 -9.55 -13.47
N CYS A 94 -2.34 -8.60 -13.44
CA CYS A 94 -3.12 -8.32 -12.25
C CYS A 94 -3.85 -9.58 -11.78
N PRO A 95 -4.11 -9.74 -10.47
CA PRO A 95 -4.82 -10.91 -9.95
C PRO A 95 -6.13 -11.19 -10.69
N GLY A 96 -6.31 -12.42 -11.17
CA GLY A 96 -7.48 -12.83 -11.95
C GLY A 96 -7.36 -12.59 -13.46
N TRP A 97 -6.19 -12.20 -13.96
CA TRP A 97 -5.91 -12.07 -15.39
C TRP A 97 -4.73 -12.96 -15.78
N ASN A 98 -4.74 -13.46 -17.01
CA ASN A 98 -3.61 -14.14 -17.62
C ASN A 98 -3.21 -13.44 -18.93
N GLN A 99 -1.95 -13.62 -19.30
CA GLN A 99 -1.43 -13.31 -20.62
C GLN A 99 -1.47 -14.60 -21.43
N GLN A 100 -2.07 -14.55 -22.62
CA GLN A 100 -1.87 -15.60 -23.62
C GLN A 100 -0.66 -15.26 -24.49
N ASN A 101 -0.03 -16.31 -25.04
CA ASN A 101 1.14 -16.14 -25.90
C ASN A 101 0.77 -15.20 -27.07
N GLU A 102 1.69 -14.28 -27.39
CA GLU A 102 1.56 -13.30 -28.49
C GLU A 102 0.66 -12.08 -28.20
N GLU A 103 0.09 -11.95 -26.99
CA GLU A 103 -0.75 -10.80 -26.64
C GLU A 103 -0.02 -9.65 -25.93
N SER A 104 -0.49 -8.43 -26.23
CA SER A 104 -0.02 -7.18 -25.62
C SER A 104 -0.78 -6.86 -24.34
N GLY A 105 -0.47 -7.59 -23.27
CA GLY A 105 -1.07 -7.39 -21.95
C GLY A 105 -1.75 -8.64 -21.40
N CYS A 106 -2.59 -8.46 -20.39
CA CYS A 106 -3.29 -9.53 -19.71
C CYS A 106 -4.78 -9.43 -20.02
N LEU A 107 -5.20 -9.99 -21.14
CA LEU A 107 -6.54 -9.77 -21.69
C LEU A 107 -7.54 -10.87 -21.35
N HIS A 108 -7.07 -11.95 -20.73
CA HIS A 108 -7.90 -13.12 -20.44
C HIS A 108 -8.23 -13.19 -18.96
N PRO A 109 -9.48 -12.94 -18.56
CA PRO A 109 -9.90 -13.10 -17.18
C PRO A 109 -9.87 -14.59 -16.80
N THR A 110 -9.24 -14.91 -15.68
CA THR A 110 -9.21 -16.25 -15.09
C THR A 110 -10.07 -16.28 -13.85
N CYS A 111 -11.26 -16.87 -13.96
CA CYS A 111 -12.08 -17.18 -12.80
C CYS A 111 -12.11 -18.70 -12.57
N ALA A 112 -11.38 -19.15 -11.57
CA ALA A 112 -11.39 -20.52 -11.08
C ALA A 112 -11.95 -20.59 -9.65
N ILE A 113 -12.33 -21.78 -9.20
CA ILE A 113 -12.77 -22.03 -7.82
C ILE A 113 -11.71 -21.49 -6.85
N GLY A 114 -12.11 -20.64 -5.90
CA GLY A 114 -11.22 -20.00 -4.93
C GLY A 114 -10.57 -18.68 -5.40
N THR A 115 -10.91 -18.20 -6.60
CA THR A 115 -10.40 -16.91 -7.09
C THR A 115 -11.14 -15.74 -6.45
N CYS A 116 -12.46 -15.82 -6.34
CA CYS A 116 -13.29 -14.75 -5.77
C CYS A 116 -13.31 -14.82 -4.24
N PHE A 117 -13.17 -13.66 -3.59
CA PHE A 117 -13.28 -13.52 -2.14
C PHE A 117 -14.70 -13.12 -1.73
N ASN A 118 -14.98 -13.17 -0.43
CA ASN A 118 -16.20 -12.61 0.18
C ASN A 118 -17.51 -13.09 -0.46
N GLY A 119 -17.57 -14.35 -0.92
CA GLY A 119 -18.77 -14.93 -1.54
C GLY A 119 -18.99 -14.56 -3.01
N GLY A 120 -18.01 -13.91 -3.66
CA GLY A 120 -18.05 -13.61 -5.09
C GLY A 120 -18.15 -14.86 -5.95
N LYS A 121 -18.83 -14.73 -7.10
CA LYS A 121 -19.07 -15.81 -8.05
C LYS A 121 -18.41 -15.51 -9.38
N CYS A 122 -17.96 -16.54 -10.09
CA CYS A 122 -17.51 -16.37 -11.46
C CYS A 122 -18.71 -16.00 -12.35
N ALA A 123 -18.64 -14.86 -13.03
CA ALA A 123 -19.64 -14.50 -14.03
C ALA A 123 -19.32 -15.23 -15.33
N GLU A 124 -20.28 -15.99 -15.87
CA GLU A 124 -20.17 -16.51 -17.23
C GLU A 124 -20.44 -15.38 -18.23
N GLY A 125 -19.37 -14.70 -18.66
CA GLY A 125 -19.42 -13.73 -19.75
C GLY A 125 -19.14 -12.28 -19.34
N ILE A 126 -17.91 -11.86 -19.66
CA ILE A 126 -17.46 -10.49 -20.03
C ILE A 126 -17.20 -9.48 -18.89
N SER A 127 -15.93 -9.02 -18.87
CA SER A 127 -15.34 -7.82 -18.24
C SER A 127 -15.03 -7.79 -16.74
N GLN A 128 -15.60 -8.63 -15.89
CA GLN A 128 -15.15 -8.77 -14.50
C GLN A 128 -14.85 -10.22 -14.15
N VAL A 129 -13.71 -10.44 -13.46
CA VAL A 129 -13.28 -11.80 -13.06
C VAL A 129 -14.29 -12.39 -12.07
N CYS A 130 -14.85 -11.58 -11.17
CA CYS A 130 -15.82 -11.99 -10.17
C CYS A 130 -17.04 -11.05 -10.13
N GLN A 131 -18.24 -11.62 -10.03
CA GLN A 131 -19.45 -10.93 -9.61
C GLN A 131 -19.45 -10.82 -8.08
N CYS A 132 -19.40 -9.59 -7.59
CA CYS A 132 -19.32 -9.32 -6.15
C CYS A 132 -20.70 -9.22 -5.51
N PRO A 133 -20.88 -9.76 -4.29
CA PRO A 133 -22.02 -9.42 -3.46
C PRO A 133 -22.01 -7.93 -3.11
N GLU A 134 -23.17 -7.43 -2.69
CA GLU A 134 -23.30 -6.07 -2.17
C GLU A 134 -22.31 -5.84 -1.00
N GLY A 135 -21.75 -4.63 -0.92
CA GLY A 135 -20.72 -4.27 0.07
C GLY A 135 -19.28 -4.64 -0.32
N PHE A 136 -19.04 -5.28 -1.47
CA PHE A 136 -17.69 -5.62 -1.93
C PHE A 136 -17.40 -5.14 -3.36
N GLN A 137 -16.13 -4.85 -3.62
CA GLN A 137 -15.65 -4.38 -4.92
C GLN A 137 -14.24 -4.92 -5.27
N GLY A 138 -13.80 -4.58 -6.47
CA GLY A 138 -12.52 -5.02 -7.04
C GLY A 138 -12.67 -6.28 -7.91
N PRO A 139 -11.64 -6.61 -8.70
CA PRO A 139 -11.72 -7.70 -9.68
C PRO A 139 -12.00 -9.07 -9.05
N ARG A 140 -11.64 -9.26 -7.78
CA ARG A 140 -11.83 -10.52 -7.03
C ARG A 140 -12.73 -10.35 -5.81
N CYS A 141 -13.46 -9.24 -5.70
CA CYS A 141 -14.28 -8.90 -4.53
C CYS A 141 -13.48 -8.82 -3.22
N GLN A 142 -12.20 -8.47 -3.31
CA GLN A 142 -11.26 -8.47 -2.20
C GLN A 142 -11.32 -7.20 -1.36
N TYR A 143 -11.97 -6.14 -1.86
CA TYR A 143 -12.06 -4.87 -1.18
C TYR A 143 -13.47 -4.67 -0.67
N ASP A 144 -13.55 -4.28 0.59
CA ASP A 144 -14.76 -3.76 1.21
C ASP A 144 -15.14 -2.42 0.56
N VAL A 145 -16.43 -2.21 0.33
CA VAL A 145 -16.97 -0.91 -0.06
C VAL A 145 -17.20 -0.13 1.22
N ASN A 146 -16.55 1.01 1.38
CA ASN A 146 -16.84 1.87 2.51
C ASN A 146 -18.01 2.80 2.17
N GLU A 147 -19.23 2.43 2.55
CA GLU A 147 -20.43 3.20 2.20
C GLU A 147 -20.46 4.57 2.89
N CYS A 148 -19.73 4.75 3.98
CA CYS A 148 -19.66 6.02 4.71
C CYS A 148 -18.96 7.14 3.94
N VAL A 149 -18.13 6.83 2.93
CA VAL A 149 -17.43 7.85 2.14
C VAL A 149 -18.37 8.63 1.22
N THR A 150 -19.51 8.03 0.87
CA THR A 150 -20.49 8.61 -0.04
C THR A 150 -21.73 9.00 0.74
N GLU A 151 -22.05 10.29 0.79
CA GLU A 151 -23.23 10.83 1.48
C GLU A 151 -23.41 10.29 2.92
N ASN A 152 -22.31 10.02 3.63
CA ASN A 152 -22.31 9.43 4.97
C ASN A 152 -23.12 8.11 5.06
N GLY A 153 -23.17 7.32 3.98
CA GLY A 153 -24.01 6.13 3.90
C GLY A 153 -25.51 6.43 4.06
N GLY A 154 -25.94 7.68 3.87
CA GLY A 154 -27.30 8.13 4.16
C GLY A 154 -27.65 8.17 5.65
N CYS A 155 -26.66 8.09 6.55
CA CYS A 155 -26.88 8.23 7.98
C CYS A 155 -27.15 9.70 8.35
N GLN A 156 -28.12 9.94 9.24
CA GLN A 156 -28.43 11.28 9.73
C GLN A 156 -27.26 11.90 10.52
N ASP A 157 -26.54 11.08 11.30
CA ASP A 157 -25.47 11.54 12.18
C ASP A 157 -24.14 10.82 11.89
N GLN A 158 -23.83 9.72 12.58
CA GLN A 158 -22.57 9.00 12.37
C GLN A 158 -22.76 7.74 11.52
N CYS A 159 -21.92 7.55 10.50
CA CYS A 159 -21.79 6.29 9.77
C CYS A 159 -20.59 5.48 10.29
N CYS A 160 -20.81 4.18 10.49
CA CYS A 160 -19.79 3.22 10.90
C CYS A 160 -19.65 2.12 9.85
N ASN A 161 -18.53 2.14 9.12
CA ASN A 161 -18.23 1.12 8.13
C ASN A 161 -17.85 -0.21 8.79
N THR A 162 -18.28 -1.32 8.19
CA THR A 162 -17.95 -2.68 8.63
C THR A 162 -17.61 -3.54 7.40
N ILE A 163 -17.07 -4.74 7.59
CA ILE A 163 -16.75 -5.58 6.44
C ILE A 163 -18.05 -6.10 5.80
N GLY A 164 -18.27 -5.74 4.54
CA GLY A 164 -19.41 -6.10 3.70
C GLY A 164 -20.69 -5.33 3.98
N SER A 165 -20.66 -4.32 4.86
CA SER A 165 -21.83 -3.52 5.21
C SER A 165 -21.44 -2.32 6.09
N TYR A 166 -22.44 -1.63 6.61
CA TYR A 166 -22.25 -0.50 7.50
C TYR A 166 -23.51 -0.28 8.33
N TYR A 167 -23.41 0.54 9.37
CA TYR A 167 -24.56 0.94 10.16
C TYR A 167 -24.45 2.39 10.60
N CYS A 168 -25.61 3.00 10.85
CA CYS A 168 -25.70 4.34 11.39
C CYS A 168 -25.74 4.29 12.91
N LYS A 169 -25.07 5.26 13.53
CA LYS A 169 -25.05 5.46 14.98
C LYS A 169 -25.60 6.84 15.30
N CYS A 170 -26.40 6.91 16.36
CA CYS A 170 -26.99 8.14 16.85
C CYS A 170 -26.20 8.72 18.03
N PRO A 171 -26.31 10.04 18.26
CA PRO A 171 -25.80 10.68 19.46
C PRO A 171 -26.38 10.07 20.74
N THR A 172 -25.72 10.33 21.86
CA THR A 172 -26.27 10.01 23.19
C THR A 172 -27.63 10.70 23.38
N GLY A 173 -28.58 10.01 24.05
CA GLY A 173 -29.96 10.49 24.22
C GLY A 173 -30.86 10.25 23.01
N GLN A 174 -30.36 9.65 21.93
CA GLN A 174 -31.15 9.30 20.75
C GLN A 174 -30.98 7.82 20.40
N ARG A 175 -31.99 7.27 19.72
CA ARG A 175 -32.00 5.90 19.22
C ARG A 175 -32.19 5.88 17.71
N LEU A 176 -31.64 4.84 17.08
CA LEU A 176 -31.79 4.64 15.66
C LEU A 176 -33.26 4.30 15.33
N ALA A 177 -33.81 5.00 14.34
CA ALA A 177 -35.15 4.76 13.83
C ALA A 177 -35.26 3.42 13.12
N THR A 178 -36.49 2.97 12.85
CA THR A 178 -36.76 1.68 12.18
C THR A 178 -36.19 1.59 10.76
N ASN A 179 -35.96 2.72 10.10
CA ASN A 179 -35.30 2.76 8.79
C ASN A 179 -33.78 2.60 8.87
N GLY A 180 -33.20 2.53 10.07
CA GLY A 180 -31.77 2.32 10.28
C GLY A 180 -30.88 3.51 9.92
N LYS A 181 -31.46 4.68 9.63
CA LYS A 181 -30.72 5.86 9.12
C LYS A 181 -30.90 7.11 9.97
N PHE A 182 -32.11 7.33 10.47
CA PHE A 182 -32.46 8.55 11.21
C PHE A 182 -32.38 8.32 12.71
N CYS A 183 -32.16 9.39 13.45
CA CYS A 183 -32.10 9.39 14.90
C CYS A 183 -33.37 9.98 15.47
N GLN A 184 -34.00 9.21 16.34
CA GLN A 184 -35.18 9.62 17.09
C GLN A 184 -34.77 9.90 18.52
N ASP A 185 -35.29 11.00 19.03
CA ASP A 185 -35.14 11.36 20.42
C ASP A 185 -35.67 10.25 21.35
N VAL A 186 -34.95 9.99 22.43
CA VAL A 186 -35.41 9.09 23.49
C VAL A 186 -36.06 9.95 24.55
N ASP A 187 -37.38 9.91 24.66
CA ASP A 187 -38.08 10.67 25.69
C ASP A 187 -37.90 9.98 27.06
N GLU A 188 -36.93 10.44 27.84
CA GLU A 188 -36.65 9.90 29.17
C GLU A 188 -37.77 10.20 30.17
N CYS A 189 -38.60 11.24 29.93
CA CYS A 189 -39.74 11.58 30.78
C CYS A 189 -40.83 10.51 30.76
N THR A 190 -40.92 9.74 29.68
CA THR A 190 -41.86 8.60 29.59
C THR A 190 -41.54 7.47 30.59
N VAL A 191 -40.31 7.41 31.08
CA VAL A 191 -39.85 6.35 32.00
C VAL A 191 -39.59 6.96 33.38
N VAL A 192 -40.49 6.66 34.33
CA VAL A 192 -40.38 7.12 35.73
C VAL A 192 -40.17 8.65 35.81
N ASN A 193 -40.81 9.41 34.92
CA ASN A 193 -40.71 10.88 34.88
C ASN A 193 -39.26 11.40 34.77
N GLY A 194 -38.37 10.68 34.07
CA GLY A 194 -36.94 11.01 33.99
C GLY A 194 -36.21 10.93 35.34
N GLY A 195 -36.86 10.43 36.39
CA GLY A 195 -36.39 10.51 37.76
C GLY A 195 -36.56 11.90 38.41
N CYS A 196 -37.33 12.80 37.80
CA CYS A 196 -37.65 14.12 38.35
C CYS A 196 -38.64 14.01 39.52
N GLN A 197 -38.43 14.81 40.57
CA GLN A 197 -39.36 14.87 41.71
C GLN A 197 -40.72 15.47 41.33
N GLN A 198 -40.72 16.51 40.48
CA GLN A 198 -41.91 17.23 40.04
C GLN A 198 -42.12 17.04 38.54
N SER A 199 -41.86 18.05 37.70
CA SER A 199 -42.11 17.95 36.26
C SER A 199 -40.85 17.55 35.50
N CYS A 200 -41.01 16.73 34.47
CA CYS A 200 -39.95 16.39 33.52
C CYS A 200 -40.25 17.05 32.18
N VAL A 201 -39.26 17.73 31.62
CA VAL A 201 -39.34 18.36 30.30
C VAL A 201 -38.36 17.68 29.37
N ASN A 202 -38.90 16.97 28.38
CA ASN A 202 -38.11 16.29 27.37
C ASN A 202 -37.52 17.31 26.37
N THR A 203 -36.30 17.08 25.92
CA THR A 203 -35.59 17.93 24.95
C THR A 203 -34.84 17.08 23.94
N GLN A 204 -34.43 17.64 22.81
CA GLN A 204 -33.69 16.85 21.81
C GLN A 204 -32.34 16.35 22.35
N GLY A 205 -32.21 15.04 22.54
CA GLY A 205 -31.04 14.34 23.04
C GLY A 205 -30.86 14.37 24.56
N SER A 206 -31.82 14.88 25.33
CA SER A 206 -31.73 14.98 26.78
C SER A 206 -33.06 15.35 27.43
N PHE A 207 -33.07 15.55 28.73
CA PHE A 207 -34.22 16.05 29.47
C PHE A 207 -33.74 16.89 30.67
N TYR A 208 -34.65 17.67 31.23
CA TYR A 208 -34.40 18.35 32.49
C TYR A 208 -35.64 18.36 33.37
N CYS A 209 -35.41 18.47 34.68
CA CYS A 209 -36.49 18.56 35.66
C CYS A 209 -36.83 20.02 35.93
N GLU A 210 -38.13 20.32 35.97
CA GLU A 210 -38.66 21.64 36.31
C GLU A 210 -39.46 21.57 37.60
N CYS A 211 -39.26 22.59 38.44
CA CYS A 211 -39.94 22.71 39.72
C CYS A 211 -41.12 23.67 39.63
N GLU A 212 -42.17 23.36 40.38
CA GLU A 212 -43.35 24.21 40.53
C GLU A 212 -43.00 25.56 41.19
N PRO A 213 -43.81 26.61 40.99
CA PRO A 213 -43.59 27.91 41.61
C PRO A 213 -43.40 27.81 43.13
N GLY A 214 -42.37 28.48 43.65
CA GLY A 214 -42.00 28.41 45.08
C GLY A 214 -40.93 27.37 45.41
N TYR A 215 -40.45 26.60 44.42
CA TYR A 215 -39.33 25.66 44.55
C TYR A 215 -38.19 26.03 43.59
N LYS A 216 -36.97 25.60 43.93
CA LYS A 216 -35.80 25.64 43.05
C LYS A 216 -35.22 24.24 42.86
N ILE A 217 -34.60 24.01 41.71
CA ILE A 217 -33.91 22.76 41.43
C ILE A 217 -32.68 22.62 42.32
N HIS A 218 -32.50 21.44 42.90
CA HIS A 218 -31.33 21.08 43.69
C HIS A 218 -30.13 20.76 42.78
N ALA A 219 -28.93 20.67 43.36
CA ALA A 219 -27.68 20.44 42.62
C ALA A 219 -27.62 19.07 41.91
N ASP A 220 -28.45 18.11 42.33
CA ASP A 220 -28.60 16.82 41.65
C ASP A 220 -29.40 16.91 40.33
N GLY A 221 -29.98 18.07 40.03
CA GLY A 221 -30.77 18.31 38.82
C GLY A 221 -32.12 17.60 38.78
N ARG A 222 -32.56 16.99 39.89
CA ARG A 222 -33.78 16.15 39.94
C ARG A 222 -34.73 16.51 41.08
N THR A 223 -34.18 16.97 42.19
CA THR A 223 -34.94 17.24 43.42
C THR A 223 -35.34 18.72 43.49
N CYS A 224 -36.55 19.02 43.94
CA CYS A 224 -37.09 20.36 44.12
C CYS A 224 -37.11 20.72 45.60
N ILE A 225 -36.37 21.77 45.97
CA ILE A 225 -36.31 22.28 47.34
C ILE A 225 -37.06 23.60 47.43
N MET A 226 -37.76 23.83 48.55
CA MET A 226 -38.47 25.08 48.79
C MET A 226 -37.53 26.27 48.60
N ASN A 227 -37.97 27.23 47.80
CA ASN A 227 -37.27 28.47 47.60
C ASN A 227 -37.58 29.37 48.80
N TRP A 228 -36.79 29.20 49.86
CA TRP A 228 -36.84 30.06 51.04
C TRP A 228 -36.42 31.48 50.61
N HIS A 229 -37.39 32.38 50.48
CA HIS A 229 -37.14 33.80 50.66
C HIS A 229 -36.93 34.07 52.15
#